data_AF-A0A925JC18-F1
#
_entry.id   AF-A0A925JC18-F1
#
_cell.length_a   1.000
_cell.length_b   1.000
_cell.length_c   1.000
_cell.angle_alpha   90.00
_cell.angle_beta   90.00
_cell.angle_gamma   90.00
#
_symmetry.space_group_name_H-M   'P 1'
#
loop_
_entity.id
_entity.type
_entity.pdbx_description
1 polymer ?
#
loop_
_entity_poly.entity_id
_entity_poly.type
_entity_poly.pdbx_seq_one_letter_code
_entity_poly.pdbx_strand_id
1 'polypeptide(L)'
;MEIVFICVLVFCVVSLYSLLQEPYEKFMQRSRYKTFLKTEDYYSKIVGENIAYFRRLSEKEQHRWLFRTFLIHRAKKFHYVGIEKKEEMPVLISAVAAQLTLGLEKFSLNYFRDVFVLQHDYHYGYYSLPFMGHVDSSGIYLSWDNFLQGIHRAADNSNVGLHEMAHALAY
;
A
#
# COMPACT_ATOMS: atom_id res chain seq x y z
N MET A 1 46.23 -16.51 -6.96
CA MET A 1 46.27 -15.04 -6.87
C MET A 1 44.94 -14.42 -7.31
N GLU A 2 44.43 -14.80 -8.49
CA GLU A 2 43.18 -14.24 -9.04
C GLU A 2 41.93 -14.49 -8.17
N ILE A 3 41.74 -15.69 -7.64
CA ILE A 3 40.58 -16.02 -6.78
C ILE A 3 40.56 -15.14 -5.51
N VAL A 4 41.73 -14.96 -4.87
CA VAL A 4 41.85 -14.14 -3.66
C VAL A 4 41.51 -12.68 -3.96
N PHE A 5 41.96 -12.16 -5.10
CA PHE A 5 41.63 -10.81 -5.53
C PHE A 5 40.13 -10.63 -5.77
N ILE A 6 39.47 -11.58 -6.44
CA ILE A 6 38.01 -11.56 -6.65
C ILE A 6 37.27 -11.58 -5.31
N CYS A 7 37.66 -12.45 -4.39
CA CYS A 7 37.03 -12.52 -3.07
C CYS A 7 37.17 -11.20 -2.29
N VAL A 8 38.35 -10.58 -2.31
CA VAL A 8 38.59 -9.28 -1.67
C VAL A 8 37.75 -8.19 -2.33
N LEU A 9 37.69 -8.15 -3.66
CA LEU A 9 36.88 -7.18 -4.40
C LEU A 9 35.38 -7.31 -4.04
N VAL A 10 34.84 -8.53 -4.06
CA VAL A 10 33.44 -8.78 -3.68
C VAL A 10 33.20 -8.37 -2.23
N PHE A 11 34.09 -8.71 -1.32
CA PHE A 11 33.98 -8.33 0.09
C PHE A 11 34.00 -6.81 0.27
N CYS A 12 34.88 -6.09 -0.43
CA CYS A 12 34.93 -4.63 -0.42
C CYS A 12 33.64 -4.02 -0.97
N VAL A 13 33.10 -4.54 -2.07
CA VAL A 13 31.84 -4.05 -2.65
C VAL A 13 30.66 -4.27 -1.70
N VAL A 14 30.54 -5.46 -1.11
CA VAL A 14 29.47 -5.78 -0.14
C VAL A 14 29.59 -4.92 1.11
N SER A 15 30.82 -4.73 1.61
CA SER A 15 31.07 -3.89 2.80
C SER A 15 30.80 -2.42 2.53
N LEU A 16 31.15 -1.92 1.34
CA LEU A 16 30.84 -0.56 0.93
C LEU A 16 29.32 -0.35 0.76
N TYR A 17 28.64 -1.33 0.16
CA TYR A 17 27.19 -1.30 0.01
C TYR A 17 26.47 -1.20 1.37
N SER A 18 26.85 -2.03 2.34
CA SER A 18 26.24 -2.00 3.68
C SER A 18 26.49 -0.69 4.43
N LEU A 19 27.67 -0.06 4.25
CA LEU A 19 27.99 1.26 4.82
C LEU A 19 27.17 2.40 4.20
N LEU A 20 26.92 2.34 2.88
CA LEU A 20 26.21 3.40 2.16
C LEU A 20 24.67 3.27 2.22
N GLN A 21 24.15 2.07 2.50
CA GLN A 21 22.71 1.80 2.52
C GLN A 21 21.97 2.60 3.60
N GLU A 22 22.45 2.58 4.85
CA GLU A 22 21.85 3.30 5.99
C GLU A 22 21.70 4.82 5.78
N PRO A 23 22.77 5.56 5.41
CA PRO A 23 22.65 7.00 5.18
C PRO A 23 21.78 7.32 3.97
N TYR A 24 21.82 6.49 2.92
CA TYR A 24 20.94 6.63 1.76
C TYR A 24 19.46 6.48 2.15
N GLU A 25 19.10 5.43 2.88
CA GLU A 25 17.73 5.20 3.35
C GLU A 25 17.25 6.33 4.26
N LYS A 26 18.09 6.80 5.19
CA LYS A 26 17.76 7.95 6.05
C LYS A 26 17.52 9.23 5.25
N PHE A 27 18.36 9.50 4.25
CA PHE A 27 18.18 10.66 3.37
C PHE A 27 16.87 10.55 2.58
N MET A 28 16.60 9.38 1.99
CA MET A 28 15.37 9.12 1.24
C MET A 28 14.13 9.22 2.11
N GLN A 29 14.17 8.69 3.34
CA GLN A 29 13.08 8.80 4.30
C GLN A 29 12.81 10.25 4.69
N ARG A 30 13.87 11.04 4.97
CA ARG A 30 13.73 12.48 5.25
C ARG A 30 13.13 13.24 4.07
N SER A 31 13.56 12.93 2.86
CA SER A 31 13.02 13.54 1.64
C SER A 31 11.54 13.20 1.47
N ARG A 32 11.18 11.91 1.56
CA ARG A 32 9.79 11.43 1.51
C ARG A 32 8.92 12.06 2.60
N TYR A 33 9.43 12.19 3.82
CA TYR A 33 8.72 12.83 4.93
C TYR A 33 8.46 14.32 4.65
N LYS A 34 9.45 15.05 4.14
CA LYS A 34 9.26 16.45 3.71
C LYS A 34 8.20 16.58 2.61
N THR A 35 8.17 15.65 1.65
CA THR A 35 7.13 15.63 0.63
C THR A 35 5.76 15.33 1.24
N PHE A 36 5.69 14.37 2.15
CA PHE A 36 4.46 14.01 2.85
C PHE A 36 3.85 15.20 3.57
N LEU A 37 4.64 15.95 4.36
CA LEU A 37 4.15 17.12 5.10
C LEU A 37 3.47 18.18 4.20
N LYS A 38 3.91 18.32 2.95
CA LYS A 38 3.28 19.25 1.98
C LYS A 38 1.93 18.76 1.48
N THR A 39 1.64 17.47 1.63
CA THR A 39 0.44 16.80 1.13
C THR A 39 -0.44 16.26 2.24
N GLU A 40 -0.02 16.39 3.50
CA GLU A 40 -0.68 15.74 4.64
C GLU A 40 -2.16 16.11 4.72
N ASP A 41 -2.50 17.38 4.56
CA ASP A 41 -3.89 17.87 4.55
C ASP A 41 -4.76 17.21 3.47
N TYR A 42 -4.17 16.96 2.29
CA TYR A 42 -4.87 16.28 1.19
C TYR A 42 -5.20 14.82 1.54
N TYR A 43 -4.25 14.09 2.12
CA TYR A 43 -4.50 12.71 2.58
C TYR A 43 -5.47 12.70 3.76
N SER A 44 -5.27 13.61 4.72
CA SER A 44 -6.11 13.76 5.91
C SER A 44 -7.57 14.00 5.54
N LYS A 45 -7.82 14.90 4.57
CA LYS A 45 -9.17 15.17 4.05
C LYS A 45 -9.81 13.91 3.47
N ILE A 46 -9.16 13.26 2.51
CA ILE A 46 -9.74 12.09 1.81
C ILE A 46 -9.99 10.94 2.79
N VAL A 47 -9.01 10.60 3.63
CA VAL A 47 -9.11 9.50 4.59
C VAL A 47 -10.13 9.84 5.68
N GLY A 48 -10.11 11.07 6.18
CA GLY A 48 -11.00 11.55 7.23
C GLY A 48 -12.46 11.64 6.80
N GLU A 49 -12.75 11.98 5.55
CA GLU A 49 -14.11 12.01 5.01
C GLU A 49 -14.68 10.59 4.83
N ASN A 50 -13.86 9.62 4.44
CA ASN A 50 -14.33 8.30 4.02
C ASN A 50 -14.19 7.19 5.07
N ILE A 51 -13.21 7.25 5.97
CA ILE A 51 -12.89 6.14 6.88
C ILE A 51 -13.16 6.55 8.33
N ALA A 52 -14.28 6.10 8.89
CA ALA A 52 -14.69 6.46 10.25
C ALA A 52 -13.68 6.01 11.33
N TYR A 53 -12.97 4.90 11.12
CA TYR A 53 -11.94 4.41 12.04
C TYR A 53 -10.80 5.43 12.22
N PHE A 54 -10.40 6.15 11.16
CA PHE A 54 -9.35 7.17 11.22
C PHE A 54 -9.67 8.29 12.22
N ARG A 55 -10.92 8.78 12.20
CA ARG A 55 -11.37 9.88 13.07
C ARG A 55 -11.39 9.53 14.56
N ARG A 56 -11.32 8.23 14.91
CA ARG A 56 -11.33 7.76 16.30
C ARG A 56 -9.93 7.61 16.91
N LEU A 57 -8.88 7.77 16.10
CA LEU A 57 -7.50 7.61 16.55
C LEU A 57 -6.94 8.89 17.16
N SER A 58 -5.88 8.75 17.96
CA SER A 58 -5.11 9.91 18.43
C SER A 58 -4.40 10.62 17.26
N GLU A 59 -4.10 11.92 17.40
CA GLU A 59 -3.39 12.69 16.37
C GLU A 59 -2.07 12.03 15.94
N LYS A 60 -1.33 11.45 16.90
CA LYS A 60 -0.09 10.71 16.63
C LYS A 60 -0.32 9.49 15.74
N GLU A 61 -1.39 8.74 15.99
CA GLU A 61 -1.75 7.56 15.20
C GLU A 61 -2.31 7.94 13.84
N GLN A 62 -3.10 9.01 13.75
CA GLN A 62 -3.56 9.58 12.50
C GLN A 62 -2.37 9.99 11.62
N HIS A 63 -1.45 10.78 12.14
CA HIS A 63 -0.23 11.18 11.44
C HIS A 63 0.59 9.98 10.96
N ARG A 64 0.79 8.98 11.83
CA ARG A 64 1.48 7.72 11.48
C ARG A 64 0.77 6.99 10.35
N TRP A 65 -0.56 6.88 10.40
CA TRP A 65 -1.34 6.25 9.35
C TRP A 65 -1.21 7.02 8.04
N LEU A 66 -1.44 8.34 8.04
CA LEU A 66 -1.32 9.17 6.83
C LEU A 66 0.05 9.07 6.18
N PHE A 67 1.13 9.07 6.97
CA PHE A 67 2.47 8.90 6.44
C PHE A 67 2.66 7.52 5.78
N ARG A 68 2.13 6.45 6.39
CA ARG A 68 2.16 5.10 5.79
C ARG A 68 1.31 5.01 4.53
N THR A 69 0.12 5.62 4.52
CA THR A 69 -0.73 5.74 3.34
C THR A 69 0.02 6.40 2.19
N PHE A 70 0.70 7.52 2.47
CA PHE A 70 1.54 8.22 1.49
C PHE A 70 2.65 7.31 0.94
N LEU A 71 3.35 6.58 1.81
CA LEU A 71 4.43 5.69 1.38
C LEU A 71 3.92 4.53 0.52
N ILE A 72 2.79 3.92 0.89
CA ILE A 72 2.16 2.86 0.11
C ILE A 72 1.70 3.41 -1.24
N HIS A 73 0.96 4.52 -1.25
CA HIS A 73 0.49 5.15 -2.49
C HIS A 73 1.66 5.42 -3.46
N ARG A 74 2.79 5.92 -2.95
CA ARG A 74 3.98 6.19 -3.77
C ARG A 74 4.71 4.94 -4.25
N ALA A 75 4.52 3.80 -3.58
CA ALA A 75 5.18 2.54 -3.92
C ALA A 75 4.37 1.69 -4.92
N LYS A 76 3.04 1.87 -4.96
CA LYS A 76 2.14 1.09 -5.83
C LYS A 76 1.92 1.74 -7.18
N LYS A 77 1.57 0.91 -8.16
CA LYS A 77 1.05 1.30 -9.47
C LYS A 77 -0.44 0.96 -9.53
N PHE A 78 -1.26 1.94 -9.90
CA PHE A 78 -2.70 1.76 -10.00
C PHE A 78 -3.13 1.69 -11.46
N HIS A 79 -3.87 0.64 -11.79
CA HIS A 79 -4.42 0.39 -13.12
C HIS A 79 -5.94 0.46 -13.02
N TYR A 80 -6.57 1.18 -13.95
CA TYR A 80 -8.02 1.42 -13.94
C TYR A 80 -8.63 0.70 -15.14
N VAL A 81 -9.41 -0.35 -14.88
CA VAL A 81 -9.97 -1.22 -15.92
C VAL A 81 -11.46 -0.95 -16.03
N GLY A 82 -11.87 -0.34 -17.15
CA GLY A 82 -13.27 -0.01 -17.40
C GLY A 82 -13.85 1.03 -16.43
N ILE A 83 -13.00 1.80 -15.75
CA ILE A 83 -13.40 2.84 -14.79
C ILE A 83 -12.55 4.10 -15.02
N GLU A 84 -13.17 5.27 -14.84
CA GLU A 84 -12.44 6.54 -14.82
C GLU A 84 -11.57 6.64 -13.56
N LYS A 85 -10.32 7.05 -13.76
CA LYS A 85 -9.40 7.33 -12.65
C LYS A 85 -9.94 8.48 -11.80
N LYS A 86 -10.16 8.21 -10.51
CA LYS A 86 -10.41 9.24 -9.50
C LYS A 86 -9.23 9.38 -8.55
N GLU A 87 -8.94 10.59 -8.12
CA GLU A 87 -7.77 10.90 -7.31
C GLU A 87 -7.84 10.28 -5.90
N GLU A 88 -9.03 10.05 -5.36
CA GLU A 88 -9.25 9.42 -4.06
C GLU A 88 -9.00 7.91 -4.06
N MET A 89 -9.16 7.23 -5.20
CA MET A 89 -9.01 5.77 -5.30
C MET A 89 -7.66 5.26 -4.77
N PRO A 90 -6.51 5.74 -5.30
CA PRO A 90 -5.22 5.24 -4.84
C PRO A 90 -4.94 5.62 -3.38
N VAL A 91 -5.46 6.76 -2.91
CA VAL A 91 -5.32 7.20 -1.51
C VAL A 91 -6.08 6.28 -0.57
N LEU A 92 -7.36 6.00 -0.85
CA LEU A 92 -8.20 5.17 0.00
C LEU A 92 -7.73 3.72 0.03
N ILE A 93 -7.36 3.15 -1.13
CA ILE A 93 -6.81 1.79 -1.20
C ILE A 93 -5.52 1.70 -0.38
N SER A 94 -4.62 2.66 -0.52
CA SER A 94 -3.39 2.72 0.27
C SER A 94 -3.67 2.92 1.76
N ALA A 95 -4.73 3.66 2.11
CA ALA A 95 -5.13 3.87 3.48
C ALA A 95 -5.66 2.58 4.12
N VAL A 96 -6.41 1.76 3.39
CA VAL A 96 -6.88 0.46 3.87
C VAL A 96 -5.71 -0.51 4.09
N ALA A 97 -4.71 -0.52 3.20
CA ALA A 97 -3.48 -1.29 3.41
C ALA A 97 -2.70 -0.82 4.66
N ALA A 98 -2.57 0.50 4.84
CA ALA A 98 -1.94 1.08 6.03
C ALA A 98 -2.75 0.81 7.31
N GLN A 99 -4.08 0.74 7.22
CA GLN A 99 -4.98 0.39 8.33
C GLN A 99 -4.69 -1.02 8.83
N LEU A 100 -4.72 -1.99 7.91
CA LEU A 100 -4.47 -3.40 8.22
C LEU A 100 -3.14 -3.60 8.96
N THR A 101 -2.14 -2.84 8.55
CA THR A 101 -0.76 -2.98 9.03
C THR A 101 -0.36 -1.92 10.06
N LEU A 102 -1.30 -1.16 10.62
CA LEU A 102 -1.00 0.01 11.47
C LEU A 102 -0.17 -0.37 12.72
N GLY A 103 -0.38 -1.58 13.25
CA GLY A 103 0.38 -2.13 14.38
C GLY A 103 1.69 -2.82 14.01
N LEU A 104 2.01 -2.97 12.72
CA LEU A 104 3.20 -3.70 12.24
C LEU A 104 4.36 -2.75 11.93
N GLU A 105 5.59 -3.25 12.06
CA GLU A 105 6.79 -2.53 11.61
C GLU A 105 6.94 -2.57 10.08
N LYS A 106 6.69 -3.75 9.47
CA LYS A 106 6.67 -3.94 8.02
C LYS A 106 5.24 -3.79 7.51
N PHE A 107 4.96 -2.70 6.79
CA PHE A 107 3.60 -2.30 6.42
C PHE A 107 3.33 -2.18 4.91
N SER A 108 4.36 -2.27 4.07
CA SER A 108 4.31 -1.79 2.68
C SER A 108 3.83 -2.80 1.63
N LEU A 109 3.44 -4.03 2.02
CA LEU A 109 3.00 -5.11 1.12
C LEU A 109 3.94 -5.28 -0.09
N ASN A 110 5.24 -5.42 0.15
CA ASN A 110 6.29 -5.22 -0.88
C ASN A 110 6.22 -6.18 -2.08
N TYR A 111 5.61 -7.35 -1.93
CA TYR A 111 5.50 -8.32 -3.03
C TYR A 111 4.68 -7.76 -4.20
N PHE A 112 3.56 -7.10 -3.90
CA PHE A 112 2.65 -6.58 -4.92
C PHE A 112 2.98 -5.14 -5.27
N ARG A 113 3.42 -4.90 -6.50
CA ARG A 113 3.60 -3.54 -7.03
C ARG A 113 2.32 -3.00 -7.67
N ASP A 114 1.56 -3.84 -8.33
CA ASP A 114 0.45 -3.47 -9.18
C ASP A 114 -0.89 -3.72 -8.47
N VAL A 115 -1.78 -2.71 -8.55
CA VAL A 115 -3.13 -2.73 -8.01
C VAL A 115 -4.10 -2.39 -9.13
N PHE A 116 -5.06 -3.27 -9.38
CA PHE A 116 -6.06 -3.14 -10.43
C PHE A 116 -7.40 -2.75 -9.81
N VAL A 117 -7.98 -1.67 -10.31
CA VAL A 117 -9.26 -1.11 -9.86
C VAL A 117 -10.27 -1.30 -10.98
N LEU A 118 -11.34 -2.03 -10.69
CA LEU A 118 -12.46 -2.31 -11.58
C LEU A 118 -13.71 -1.63 -11.05
N GLN A 119 -14.67 -1.29 -11.92
CA GLN A 119 -15.88 -0.59 -11.49
C GLN A 119 -16.80 -1.46 -10.63
N HIS A 120 -17.12 -2.64 -11.14
CA HIS A 120 -18.09 -3.57 -10.55
C HIS A 120 -17.46 -4.95 -10.36
N ASP A 121 -18.26 -5.89 -9.85
CA ASP A 121 -17.88 -7.29 -9.79
C ASP A 121 -17.58 -7.85 -11.18
N TYR A 122 -16.68 -8.82 -11.23
CA TYR A 122 -16.19 -9.38 -12.48
C TYR A 122 -16.05 -10.89 -12.41
N HIS A 123 -16.14 -11.55 -13.56
CA HIS A 123 -15.82 -12.97 -13.66
C HIS A 123 -14.31 -13.15 -13.81
N TYR A 124 -13.76 -14.12 -13.09
CA TYR A 124 -12.37 -14.52 -13.17
C TYR A 124 -12.31 -16.03 -13.44
N GLY A 125 -11.48 -16.46 -14.39
CA GLY A 125 -11.35 -17.87 -14.77
C GLY A 125 -12.68 -18.56 -15.09
N TYR A 126 -12.87 -19.79 -14.59
CA TYR A 126 -14.08 -20.60 -14.76
C TYR A 126 -15.00 -20.59 -13.54
N TYR A 127 -14.78 -19.66 -12.61
CA TYR A 127 -15.57 -19.59 -11.39
C TYR A 127 -17.00 -19.10 -11.68
N SER A 128 -17.98 -19.76 -11.06
CA SER A 128 -19.40 -19.48 -11.29
C SER A 128 -19.90 -18.23 -10.56
N LEU A 129 -19.21 -17.80 -9.50
CA LEU A 129 -19.56 -16.61 -8.72
C LEU A 129 -18.70 -15.42 -9.15
N PRO A 130 -19.29 -14.20 -9.20
CA PRO A 130 -18.55 -13.00 -9.51
C PRO A 130 -17.62 -12.61 -8.34
N PHE A 131 -16.47 -12.03 -8.68
CA PHE A 131 -15.43 -11.62 -7.75
C PHE A 131 -15.60 -10.15 -7.40
N MET A 132 -15.51 -9.86 -6.09
CA MET A 132 -15.44 -8.48 -5.56
C MET A 132 -13.98 -8.02 -5.40
N GLY A 133 -13.05 -8.97 -5.36
CA GLY A 133 -11.61 -8.77 -5.24
C GLY A 133 -10.90 -10.11 -5.40
N HIS A 134 -9.60 -10.06 -5.68
CA HIS A 134 -8.69 -11.20 -5.52
C HIS A 134 -7.24 -10.72 -5.48
N VAL A 135 -6.36 -11.63 -5.09
CA VAL A 135 -4.91 -11.47 -5.18
C VAL A 135 -4.33 -12.65 -5.94
N ASP A 136 -3.53 -12.37 -6.97
CA ASP A 136 -2.74 -13.36 -7.69
C ASP A 136 -1.30 -12.87 -7.88
N SER A 137 -0.42 -13.67 -8.52
CA SER A 137 0.99 -13.29 -8.70
C SER A 137 1.22 -11.98 -9.44
N SER A 138 0.24 -11.48 -10.17
CA SER A 138 0.31 -10.26 -10.97
C SER A 138 -0.02 -9.01 -10.17
N GLY A 139 -0.88 -9.12 -9.15
CA GLY A 139 -1.29 -7.95 -8.38
C GLY A 139 -2.49 -8.16 -7.46
N ILE A 140 -2.95 -7.05 -6.91
CA ILE A 140 -4.15 -6.95 -6.07
C ILE A 140 -5.27 -6.37 -6.92
N TYR A 141 -6.43 -7.05 -6.97
CA TYR A 141 -7.57 -6.65 -7.78
C TYR A 141 -8.75 -6.29 -6.88
N LEU A 142 -9.38 -5.15 -7.15
CA LEU A 142 -10.48 -4.62 -6.33
C LEU A 142 -11.63 -4.13 -7.20
N SER A 143 -12.85 -4.54 -6.86
CA SER A 143 -14.09 -3.89 -7.30
C SER A 143 -14.30 -2.62 -6.49
N TRP A 144 -14.32 -1.46 -7.14
CA TRP A 144 -14.37 -0.15 -6.51
C TRP A 144 -15.66 0.07 -5.72
N ASP A 145 -16.80 -0.35 -6.28
CA ASP A 145 -18.08 -0.21 -5.61
C ASP A 145 -18.16 -1.01 -4.31
N ASN A 146 -17.60 -2.23 -4.30
CA ASN A 146 -17.55 -3.06 -3.09
C ASN A 146 -16.50 -2.56 -2.10
N PHE A 147 -15.37 -2.07 -2.60
CA PHE A 147 -14.35 -1.43 -1.79
C PHE A 147 -14.93 -0.23 -1.02
N LEU A 148 -15.65 0.67 -1.71
CA LEU A 148 -16.31 1.82 -1.10
C LEU A 148 -17.37 1.40 -0.07
N GLN A 149 -18.22 0.45 -0.42
CA GLN A 149 -19.22 -0.09 0.52
C GLN A 149 -18.55 -0.65 1.78
N GLY A 150 -17.45 -1.39 1.62
CA GLY A 150 -16.70 -1.98 2.73
C GLY A 150 -16.05 -0.97 3.67
N ILE A 151 -15.54 0.16 3.17
CA ILE A 151 -14.96 1.20 4.03
C ILE A 151 -16.01 2.06 4.75
N HIS A 152 -17.22 2.20 4.18
CA HIS A 152 -18.31 2.97 4.78
C HIS A 152 -19.13 2.13 5.79
N ARG A 153 -19.32 0.84 5.56
CA ARG A 153 -20.09 -0.06 6.44
C ARG A 153 -19.19 -0.78 7.44
N ALA A 154 -18.78 -0.08 8.49
CA ALA A 154 -17.92 -0.63 9.55
C ALA A 154 -18.54 -1.78 10.37
N ALA A 155 -19.84 -2.04 10.24
CA ALA A 155 -20.57 -3.05 11.01
C ALA A 155 -20.68 -4.42 10.30
N ASP A 156 -20.48 -4.46 8.98
CA ASP A 156 -20.56 -5.70 8.21
C ASP A 156 -19.15 -6.31 8.09
N ASN A 157 -19.02 -7.61 8.33
CA ASN A 157 -17.75 -8.36 8.21
C ASN A 157 -17.22 -8.45 6.75
N SER A 158 -17.64 -7.57 5.86
CA SER A 158 -17.40 -7.62 4.40
C SER A 158 -16.60 -6.42 3.89
N ASN A 159 -15.56 -5.99 4.62
CA ASN A 159 -14.60 -5.04 4.05
C ASN A 159 -13.67 -5.76 3.07
N VAL A 160 -14.06 -5.80 1.80
CA VAL A 160 -13.30 -6.42 0.70
C VAL A 160 -11.89 -5.86 0.60
N GLY A 161 -11.72 -4.55 0.82
CA GLY A 161 -10.39 -3.93 0.85
C GLY A 161 -9.48 -4.57 1.90
N LEU A 162 -9.94 -4.68 3.16
CA LEU A 162 -9.15 -5.33 4.22
C LEU A 162 -8.92 -6.82 3.95
N HIS A 163 -9.92 -7.51 3.39
CA HIS A 163 -9.83 -8.93 3.02
C HIS A 163 -8.72 -9.18 1.99
N GLU A 164 -8.71 -8.45 0.87
CA GLU A 164 -7.67 -8.61 -0.15
C GLU A 164 -6.30 -8.14 0.34
N MET A 165 -6.23 -7.07 1.13
CA MET A 165 -4.95 -6.65 1.72
C MET A 165 -4.41 -7.69 2.71
N ALA A 166 -5.26 -8.47 3.37
CA ALA A 166 -4.85 -9.57 4.23
C ALA A 166 -4.29 -10.74 3.41
N HIS A 167 -4.93 -11.09 2.28
CA HIS A 167 -4.36 -12.04 1.33
C HIS A 167 -3.00 -11.57 0.79
N ALA A 168 -2.90 -10.29 0.44
CA ALA A 168 -1.66 -9.69 -0.03
C ALA A 168 -0.55 -9.64 1.04
N LEU A 169 -0.91 -9.53 2.32
CA LEU A 169 0.04 -9.55 3.43
C LEU A 169 0.60 -10.95 3.70
N ALA A 170 -0.18 -11.99 3.40
CA ALA A 170 0.17 -13.38 3.64
C ALA A 170 1.06 -14.01 2.55
N TYR A 171 1.34 -13.29 1.47
CA TYR A 171 2.20 -13.73 0.36
C TYR A 171 3.68 -13.55 0.67
#